data_AF-A0A9D2QH63-F1
#
_entry.id   AF-A0A9D2QH63-F1
#
_cell.length_a   1.000
_cell.length_b   1.000
_cell.length_c   1.000
_cell.angle_alpha   90.00
_cell.angle_beta   90.00
_cell.angle_gamma   90.00
#
_symmetry.space_group_name_H-M   'P 1'
#
loop_
_entity.id
_entity.type
_entity.pdbx_description
1 polymer ?
#
loop_
_entity_poly.entity_id
_entity_poly.type
_entity_poly.pdbx_seq_one_letter_code
_entity_poly.pdbx_strand_id
1 'polypeptide(L)'
;YSTVPVDLDKEDGAYAPAVYDSLRGIRMPDGIAAYTSGGRTWLVTANEGDSREWGDEELGTDYLNEDERNFEDGEDTSPTGTITADNSGLTGKVVFFDSSDYDGLDETKDYLFGGRSFTIYEVTADGIREAYTSGSAFESLTAAALPEYYNCSNDNSVMDDRSGKKGPEPESVTVGAAGGRIYAFVALERTGGVMIYDVTNPENAGFVSYVNSRDFASTVDGSQVYEDGELDKWVTGGDVAPEGLAFVDGSASPTGNPLLLAACEVSGTVAVYELNTAD
;
A
#
# COMPACT_ATOMS: atom_id res chain seq x y z
N TYR A 1 14.01 -9.11 -5.20
CA TYR A 1 12.67 -9.40 -4.67
C TYR A 1 12.22 -10.84 -4.95
N SER A 2 13.02 -11.85 -4.58
CA SER A 2 12.56 -13.26 -4.50
C SER A 2 12.68 -13.76 -3.05
N THR A 3 12.61 -12.85 -2.09
CA THR A 3 12.90 -13.12 -0.67
C THR A 3 11.92 -12.45 0.28
N VAL A 4 11.01 -11.63 -0.26
CA VAL A 4 9.97 -10.94 0.50
C VAL A 4 8.69 -11.72 0.24
N PRO A 5 8.03 -12.26 1.28
CA PRO A 5 6.79 -12.98 1.09
C PRO A 5 5.66 -11.99 0.77
N VAL A 6 4.72 -12.39 -0.06
CA VAL A 6 3.54 -11.59 -0.43
C VAL A 6 2.33 -12.50 -0.40
N ASP A 7 1.20 -11.94 0.02
CA ASP A 7 -0.08 -12.63 -0.04
C ASP A 7 -0.75 -12.30 -1.37
N LEU A 8 -0.91 -13.31 -2.23
CA LEU A 8 -1.50 -13.15 -3.55
C LEU A 8 -2.86 -13.80 -3.66
N ASP A 9 -3.20 -14.69 -2.74
CA ASP A 9 -4.44 -15.43 -2.90
C ASP A 9 -5.60 -14.52 -2.49
N LYS A 10 -6.60 -14.44 -3.36
CA LYS A 10 -7.78 -13.62 -3.10
C LYS A 10 -8.85 -14.53 -2.52
N GLU A 11 -9.47 -14.09 -1.42
CA GLU A 11 -10.59 -14.76 -0.76
C GLU A 11 -10.25 -16.14 -0.16
N ASP A 12 -8.98 -16.41 0.14
CA ASP A 12 -8.57 -17.63 0.84
C ASP A 12 -8.91 -17.58 2.35
N GLY A 13 -9.21 -16.37 2.84
CA GLY A 13 -9.68 -16.08 4.18
C GLY A 13 -8.57 -16.11 5.25
N ALA A 14 -7.30 -16.13 4.86
CA ALA A 14 -6.18 -16.18 5.78
C ALA A 14 -4.94 -15.46 5.24
N TYR A 15 -4.29 -14.65 6.10
CA TYR A 15 -2.97 -14.11 5.74
C TYR A 15 -1.92 -15.23 5.61
N ALA A 16 -1.63 -15.65 4.37
CA ALA A 16 -0.81 -16.81 4.05
C ALA A 16 0.32 -16.46 3.05
N PRO A 17 1.19 -15.49 3.39
CA PRO A 17 2.13 -14.93 2.42
C PRO A 17 3.22 -15.94 2.04
N ALA A 18 3.56 -15.99 0.76
CA ALA A 18 4.55 -16.90 0.21
C ALA A 18 5.63 -16.16 -0.60
N VAL A 19 6.77 -16.82 -0.78
CA VAL A 19 7.86 -16.30 -1.62
C VAL A 19 7.79 -16.98 -2.99
N TYR A 20 7.75 -16.16 -4.04
CA TYR A 20 7.69 -16.62 -5.43
C TYR A 20 9.00 -16.24 -6.15
N ASP A 21 9.77 -17.24 -6.59
CA ASP A 21 11.09 -17.03 -7.17
C ASP A 21 11.07 -16.21 -8.48
N SER A 22 10.03 -16.39 -9.28
CA SER A 22 9.81 -15.70 -10.56
C SER A 22 9.11 -14.35 -10.42
N LEU A 23 8.62 -13.97 -9.25
CA LEU A 23 7.80 -12.77 -9.09
C LEU A 23 8.61 -11.57 -8.60
N ARG A 24 8.28 -10.37 -9.06
CA ARG A 24 8.88 -9.11 -8.60
C ARG A 24 7.80 -8.04 -8.39
N GLY A 25 7.89 -7.27 -7.31
CA GLY A 25 7.12 -6.03 -7.18
C GLY A 25 7.86 -4.85 -7.83
N ILE A 26 7.17 -4.03 -8.62
CA ILE A 26 7.74 -2.83 -9.23
C ILE A 26 7.57 -1.65 -8.25
N ARG A 27 8.68 -1.01 -7.87
CA ARG A 27 8.67 0.20 -7.07
C ARG A 27 8.07 1.36 -7.86
N MET A 28 6.77 1.57 -7.73
CA MET A 28 6.02 2.66 -8.36
C MET A 28 5.52 3.56 -7.25
N PRO A 29 6.25 4.65 -6.97
CA PRO A 29 5.92 5.51 -5.86
C PRO A 29 4.83 6.50 -6.23
N ASP A 30 3.77 6.56 -5.45
CA ASP A 30 2.78 7.62 -5.58
C ASP A 30 3.22 8.84 -4.74
N GLY A 31 3.47 8.62 -3.45
CA GLY A 31 4.09 9.60 -2.56
C GLY A 31 5.62 9.56 -2.51
N ILE A 32 6.23 10.75 -2.46
CA ILE A 32 7.66 10.93 -2.15
C ILE A 32 7.91 12.06 -1.15
N ALA A 33 8.76 11.80 -0.16
CA ALA A 33 9.26 12.80 0.78
C ALA A 33 10.79 12.82 0.78
N ALA A 34 11.39 13.94 1.18
CA ALA A 34 12.83 14.08 1.33
C ALA A 34 13.19 14.69 2.69
N TYR A 35 14.26 14.21 3.31
CA TYR A 35 14.80 14.78 4.55
C TYR A 35 16.33 14.65 4.60
N THR A 36 16.94 15.37 5.54
CA THR A 36 18.39 15.32 5.76
C THR A 36 18.69 14.71 7.12
N SER A 37 19.60 13.74 7.16
CA SER A 37 20.13 13.14 8.39
C SER A 37 21.61 12.82 8.20
N GLY A 38 22.45 13.15 9.20
CA GLY A 38 23.90 12.92 9.13
C GLY A 38 24.61 13.64 7.98
N GLY A 39 24.08 14.78 7.52
CA GLY A 39 24.63 15.54 6.39
C GLY A 39 24.36 14.91 5.01
N ARG A 40 23.48 13.90 4.93
CA ARG A 40 23.07 13.23 3.70
C ARG A 40 21.58 13.45 3.44
N THR A 41 21.19 13.49 2.18
CA THR A 41 19.79 13.58 1.75
C THR A 41 19.23 12.19 1.53
N TRP A 42 18.02 11.97 2.03
CA TRP A 42 17.30 10.71 1.95
C TRP A 42 15.95 10.95 1.31
N LEU A 43 15.56 10.07 0.38
CA LEU A 43 14.23 10.02 -0.19
C LEU A 43 13.45 8.89 0.48
N VAL A 44 12.17 9.12 0.74
CA VAL A 44 11.23 8.10 1.23
C VAL A 44 10.11 8.00 0.21
N THR A 45 9.80 6.79 -0.23
CA THR A 45 8.75 6.55 -1.23
C THR A 45 7.68 5.61 -0.72
N ALA A 46 6.42 5.93 -0.99
CA ALA A 46 5.27 5.09 -0.73
C ALA A 46 4.95 4.33 -2.03
N ASN A 47 5.26 3.02 -2.10
CA ASN A 47 5.24 2.26 -3.35
C ASN A 47 3.90 1.57 -3.58
N GLU A 48 2.89 2.39 -3.84
CA GLU A 48 1.48 2.02 -4.02
C GLU A 48 1.29 1.03 -5.18
N GLY A 49 1.64 1.46 -6.39
CA GLY A 49 1.54 0.61 -7.58
C GLY A 49 0.39 0.96 -8.50
N ASP A 50 0.15 2.23 -8.77
CA ASP A 50 -1.06 2.56 -9.49
C ASP A 50 -1.13 2.04 -10.93
N SER A 51 -2.35 1.68 -11.33
CA SER A 51 -2.61 1.12 -12.66
C SER A 51 -2.72 2.24 -13.67
N ARG A 52 -2.37 1.97 -14.93
CA ARG A 52 -2.51 2.94 -16.00
C ARG A 52 -3.72 2.56 -16.85
N GLU A 53 -4.77 3.36 -16.72
CA GLU A 53 -6.05 3.19 -17.41
C GLU A 53 -6.46 4.48 -18.12
N TRP A 54 -6.88 4.41 -19.38
CA TRP A 54 -7.51 5.52 -20.10
C TRP A 54 -8.30 5.02 -21.32
N GLY A 55 -9.06 5.93 -21.93
CA GLY A 55 -9.81 5.62 -23.15
C GLY A 55 -11.26 5.26 -22.86
N ASP A 56 -11.89 4.64 -23.85
CA ASP A 56 -13.30 4.27 -23.84
C ASP A 56 -13.47 2.93 -24.56
N GLU A 57 -13.99 1.93 -23.83
CA GLU A 57 -14.20 0.56 -24.29
C GLU A 57 -15.24 0.49 -25.43
N GLU A 58 -16.30 1.30 -25.38
CA GLU A 58 -17.33 1.34 -26.43
C GLU A 58 -16.76 1.87 -27.74
N LEU A 59 -15.71 2.69 -27.66
CA LEU A 59 -14.99 3.25 -28.80
C LEU A 59 -13.78 2.40 -29.23
N GLY A 60 -13.42 1.35 -28.47
CA GLY A 60 -12.23 0.54 -28.70
C GLY A 60 -10.92 1.33 -28.59
N THR A 61 -10.89 2.30 -27.66
CA THR A 61 -9.73 3.17 -27.39
C THR A 61 -9.19 3.00 -25.99
N ASP A 62 -9.77 2.07 -25.23
CA ASP A 62 -9.38 1.69 -23.90
C ASP A 62 -7.95 1.14 -23.86
N TYR A 63 -7.31 1.37 -22.74
CA TYR A 63 -6.02 0.82 -22.38
C TYR A 63 -6.05 0.51 -20.89
N LEU A 64 -5.53 -0.66 -20.53
CA LEU A 64 -5.28 -1.08 -19.17
C LEU A 64 -4.00 -1.93 -19.15
N ASN A 65 -3.07 -1.65 -18.24
CA ASN A 65 -1.84 -2.42 -18.10
C ASN A 65 -1.92 -3.53 -17.04
N GLU A 66 -3.10 -4.06 -16.79
CA GLU A 66 -3.36 -5.16 -15.87
C GLU A 66 -3.55 -6.47 -16.65
N ASP A 67 -2.95 -7.54 -16.16
CA ASP A 67 -3.17 -8.91 -16.62
C ASP A 67 -3.76 -9.73 -15.46
N GLU A 68 -5.10 -9.74 -15.35
CA GLU A 68 -5.84 -10.53 -14.36
C GLU A 68 -5.87 -12.01 -14.77
N ARG A 69 -5.43 -12.88 -13.86
CA ARG A 69 -5.43 -14.34 -14.01
C ARG A 69 -6.27 -14.99 -12.93
N ASN A 70 -7.07 -16.00 -13.27
CA ASN A 70 -7.96 -16.68 -12.32
C ASN A 70 -7.52 -18.13 -12.06
N PHE A 71 -7.06 -18.41 -10.84
CA PHE A 71 -6.56 -19.74 -10.45
C PHE A 71 -7.65 -20.69 -9.91
N GLU A 72 -8.92 -20.28 -9.80
CA GLU A 72 -10.03 -21.04 -9.18
C GLU A 72 -10.19 -22.48 -9.70
N ASP A 73 -10.05 -22.68 -11.01
CA ASP A 73 -10.18 -24.00 -11.65
C ASP A 73 -8.81 -24.61 -12.05
N GLY A 74 -7.72 -23.96 -11.69
CA GLY A 74 -6.35 -24.39 -12.04
C GLY A 74 -6.02 -24.33 -13.53
N GLU A 75 -6.85 -23.66 -14.34
CA GLU A 75 -6.65 -23.57 -15.80
C GLU A 75 -5.65 -22.46 -16.18
N ASP A 76 -5.55 -21.39 -15.38
CA ASP A 76 -4.62 -20.28 -15.63
C ASP A 76 -3.24 -20.47 -14.98
N THR A 77 -2.32 -19.66 -15.48
CA THR A 77 -0.98 -19.46 -14.95
C THR A 77 -0.66 -17.97 -14.89
N SER A 78 0.42 -17.60 -14.20
CA SER A 78 1.00 -16.25 -14.34
C SER A 78 1.38 -15.94 -15.80
N PRO A 79 1.64 -14.67 -16.15
CA PRO A 79 1.96 -14.28 -17.53
C PRO A 79 3.11 -15.08 -18.16
N THR A 80 4.14 -15.41 -17.37
CA THR A 80 5.27 -16.24 -17.85
C THR A 80 5.00 -17.75 -17.84
N GLY A 81 3.88 -18.19 -17.26
CA GLY A 81 3.55 -19.59 -17.04
C GLY A 81 4.28 -20.25 -15.87
N THR A 82 5.06 -19.48 -15.10
CA THR A 82 5.92 -20.05 -14.05
C THR A 82 5.16 -20.33 -12.75
N ILE A 83 4.16 -19.51 -12.42
CA ILE A 83 3.31 -19.70 -11.24
C ILE A 83 2.01 -20.37 -11.72
N THR A 84 1.69 -21.52 -11.13
CA THR A 84 0.50 -22.32 -11.45
C THR A 84 -0.26 -22.63 -10.15
N ALA A 85 -1.54 -22.95 -10.22
CA ALA A 85 -2.30 -23.37 -9.03
C ALA A 85 -1.60 -24.54 -8.30
N ASP A 86 -1.11 -25.54 -9.04
CA ASP A 86 -0.41 -26.71 -8.50
C ASP A 86 0.87 -26.39 -7.70
N ASN A 87 1.66 -25.39 -8.14
CA ASN A 87 2.95 -25.09 -7.52
C ASN A 87 2.89 -23.99 -6.46
N SER A 88 1.84 -23.15 -6.52
CA SER A 88 1.66 -21.99 -5.64
C SER A 88 0.61 -22.23 -4.56
N GLY A 89 -0.37 -23.09 -4.83
CA GLY A 89 -1.57 -23.23 -4.02
C GLY A 89 -2.61 -22.13 -4.23
N LEU A 90 -2.39 -21.19 -5.18
CA LEU A 90 -3.33 -20.11 -5.46
C LEU A 90 -4.67 -20.65 -5.96
N THR A 91 -5.74 -20.04 -5.49
CA THR A 91 -7.12 -20.41 -5.84
C THR A 91 -7.96 -19.23 -6.28
N GLY A 92 -7.52 -17.99 -6.07
CA GLY A 92 -8.25 -16.79 -6.45
C GLY A 92 -7.67 -16.09 -7.67
N LYS A 93 -8.09 -14.84 -7.83
CA LYS A 93 -7.62 -13.94 -8.89
C LYS A 93 -6.35 -13.22 -8.48
N VAL A 94 -5.39 -13.11 -9.39
CA VAL A 94 -4.18 -12.30 -9.23
C VAL A 94 -4.07 -11.33 -10.40
N VAL A 95 -3.84 -10.06 -10.09
CA VAL A 95 -3.62 -8.98 -11.06
C VAL A 95 -2.12 -8.77 -11.20
N PHE A 96 -1.57 -9.21 -12.33
CA PHE A 96 -0.18 -8.96 -12.70
C PHE A 96 -0.05 -7.65 -13.47
N PHE A 97 1.13 -7.05 -13.39
CA PHE A 97 1.51 -5.94 -14.25
C PHE A 97 1.80 -6.47 -15.66
N ASP A 98 1.12 -5.93 -16.67
CA ASP A 98 1.41 -6.25 -18.06
C ASP A 98 2.75 -5.63 -18.47
N SER A 99 3.78 -6.47 -18.47
CA SER A 99 5.14 -6.06 -18.84
C SER A 99 5.36 -5.92 -20.35
N SER A 100 4.42 -6.35 -21.21
CA SER A 100 4.63 -6.44 -22.66
C SER A 100 4.79 -5.07 -23.33
N ASP A 101 4.25 -4.01 -22.72
CA ASP A 101 4.36 -2.62 -23.19
C ASP A 101 5.60 -1.88 -22.68
N TYR A 102 6.45 -2.53 -21.88
CA TYR A 102 7.53 -1.88 -21.13
C TYR A 102 8.90 -2.48 -21.42
N ASP A 103 9.84 -1.63 -21.87
CA ASP A 103 11.22 -2.03 -22.10
C ASP A 103 12.01 -2.22 -20.79
N GLY A 104 12.98 -3.14 -20.81
CA GLY A 104 13.98 -3.29 -19.75
C GLY A 104 13.56 -4.18 -18.57
N LEU A 105 12.37 -4.75 -18.62
CA LEU A 105 11.93 -5.80 -17.70
C LEU A 105 12.48 -7.17 -18.14
N ASP A 106 12.82 -8.01 -17.18
CA ASP A 106 13.22 -9.40 -17.41
C ASP A 106 11.99 -10.23 -17.78
N GLU A 107 11.91 -10.65 -19.05
CA GLU A 107 10.81 -11.45 -19.64
C GLU A 107 10.64 -12.83 -18.96
N THR A 108 11.59 -13.27 -18.15
CA THR A 108 11.50 -14.53 -17.38
C THR A 108 10.90 -14.34 -15.98
N LYS A 109 10.36 -13.15 -15.69
CA LYS A 109 9.75 -12.79 -14.42
C LYS A 109 8.32 -12.31 -14.61
N ASP A 110 7.50 -12.66 -13.63
CA ASP A 110 6.19 -12.06 -13.44
C ASP A 110 6.33 -10.80 -12.59
N TYR A 111 5.46 -9.81 -12.78
CA TYR A 111 5.51 -8.54 -12.07
C TYR A 111 4.20 -8.23 -11.38
N LEU A 112 4.28 -7.70 -10.17
CA LEU A 112 3.16 -7.09 -9.47
C LEU A 112 3.25 -5.57 -9.55
N PHE A 113 2.09 -4.95 -9.44
CA PHE A 113 1.97 -3.55 -9.14
C PHE A 113 2.50 -3.23 -7.74
N GLY A 114 3.29 -2.17 -7.66
CA GLY A 114 3.77 -1.61 -6.41
C GLY A 114 4.80 -2.47 -5.70
N GLY A 115 5.25 -1.94 -4.56
CA GLY A 115 6.07 -2.69 -3.61
C GLY A 115 5.28 -3.19 -2.41
N ARG A 116 4.01 -2.78 -2.25
CA ARG A 116 3.18 -2.96 -1.03
C ARG A 116 3.91 -2.50 0.25
N SER A 117 4.79 -1.53 0.10
CA SER A 117 5.76 -1.13 1.12
C SER A 117 6.27 0.28 0.88
N PHE A 118 7.02 0.81 1.85
CA PHE A 118 7.81 2.01 1.64
C PHE A 118 9.29 1.69 1.47
N THR A 119 10.03 2.61 0.84
CA THR A 119 11.48 2.49 0.64
C THR A 119 12.17 3.78 1.01
N ILE A 120 13.36 3.66 1.59
CA ILE A 120 14.28 4.77 1.84
C ILE A 120 15.47 4.62 0.89
N TYR A 121 15.80 5.71 0.19
CA TYR A 121 16.98 5.81 -0.67
C TYR A 121 17.92 6.90 -0.17
N GLU A 122 19.23 6.62 -0.20
CA GLU A 122 20.26 7.65 -0.09
C GLU A 122 20.45 8.35 -1.43
N VAL A 123 20.46 9.69 -1.43
CA VAL A 123 20.93 10.47 -2.58
C VAL A 123 22.45 10.57 -2.50
N THR A 124 23.12 9.93 -3.47
CA THR A 124 24.58 9.91 -3.61
C THR A 124 25.03 10.82 -4.75
N ALA A 125 26.35 10.98 -4.92
CA ALA A 125 26.89 11.73 -6.05
C ALA A 125 26.56 11.10 -7.42
N ASP A 126 26.35 9.78 -7.45
CA ASP A 126 26.18 8.99 -8.67
C ASP A 126 24.72 8.55 -8.92
N GLY A 127 23.78 8.96 -8.07
CA GLY A 127 22.36 8.60 -8.17
C GLY A 127 21.74 8.26 -6.82
N ILE A 128 20.70 7.42 -6.84
CA ILE A 128 20.00 6.96 -5.63
C ILE A 128 20.39 5.52 -5.29
N ARG A 129 20.56 5.22 -4.01
CA ARG A 129 20.90 3.89 -3.49
C ARG A 129 19.86 3.45 -2.48
N GLU A 130 19.25 2.28 -2.67
CA GLU A 130 18.34 1.70 -1.67
C GLU A 130 19.09 1.50 -0.34
N ALA A 131 18.49 2.02 0.73
CA ALA A 131 19.04 1.98 2.08
C ALA A 131 18.21 1.08 3.01
N TYR A 132 16.89 1.12 2.85
CA TYR A 132 15.95 0.32 3.62
C TYR A 132 14.65 0.13 2.82
N THR A 133 13.99 -1.02 2.99
CA THR A 133 12.60 -1.19 2.61
C THR A 133 11.86 -1.98 3.67
N SER A 134 10.58 -1.66 3.88
CA SER A 134 9.74 -2.39 4.84
C SER A 134 9.38 -3.80 4.38
N GLY A 135 9.59 -4.15 3.11
CA GLY A 135 9.20 -5.46 2.58
C GLY A 135 7.72 -5.75 2.87
N SER A 136 7.40 -6.94 3.34
CA SER A 136 6.02 -7.37 3.62
C SER A 136 5.42 -6.82 4.92
N ALA A 137 6.10 -5.88 5.60
CA ALA A 137 5.70 -5.45 6.93
C ALA A 137 4.28 -4.88 6.95
N PHE A 138 3.87 -4.10 5.93
CA PHE A 138 2.54 -3.47 5.93
C PHE A 138 1.43 -4.51 5.95
N GLU A 139 1.47 -5.51 5.07
CA GLU A 139 0.50 -6.60 5.06
C GLU A 139 0.51 -7.39 6.37
N SER A 140 1.69 -7.74 6.88
CA SER A 140 1.77 -8.49 8.14
C SER A 140 1.23 -7.71 9.35
N LEU A 141 1.43 -6.38 9.37
CA LEU A 141 0.99 -5.51 10.45
C LEU A 141 -0.50 -5.23 10.37
N THR A 142 -1.06 -5.01 9.18
CA THR A 142 -2.50 -4.85 8.98
C THR A 142 -3.23 -6.16 9.28
N ALA A 143 -2.72 -7.31 8.83
CA ALA A 143 -3.27 -8.63 9.19
C ALA A 143 -3.27 -8.89 10.70
N ALA A 144 -2.22 -8.48 11.41
CA ALA A 144 -2.17 -8.63 12.86
C ALA A 144 -3.11 -7.65 13.60
N ALA A 145 -3.25 -6.42 13.11
CA ALA A 145 -4.04 -5.37 13.77
C ALA A 145 -5.54 -5.45 13.44
N LEU A 146 -5.87 -5.85 12.22
CA LEU A 146 -7.21 -5.87 11.64
C LEU A 146 -7.45 -7.22 10.94
N PRO A 147 -7.41 -8.36 11.66
CA PRO A 147 -7.49 -9.69 11.05
C PRO A 147 -8.80 -9.95 10.29
N GLU A 148 -9.88 -9.22 10.59
CA GLU A 148 -11.17 -9.33 9.90
C GLU A 148 -11.27 -8.42 8.67
N TYR A 149 -10.28 -7.56 8.42
CA TYR A 149 -10.30 -6.52 7.37
C TYR A 149 -8.96 -6.37 6.64
N TYR A 150 -8.02 -7.29 6.81
CA TYR A 150 -6.72 -7.19 6.15
C TYR A 150 -6.90 -7.23 4.63
N ASN A 151 -6.12 -6.42 3.91
CA ASN A 151 -6.23 -6.27 2.46
C ASN A 151 -7.69 -6.07 1.96
N CYS A 152 -8.57 -5.45 2.75
CA CYS A 152 -9.85 -4.97 2.24
C CYS A 152 -9.68 -3.70 1.42
N SER A 153 -10.65 -3.40 0.55
CA SER A 153 -10.69 -2.14 -0.23
C SER A 153 -11.07 -0.92 0.64
N ASN A 154 -11.08 0.27 0.05
CA ASN A 154 -11.62 1.49 0.68
C ASN A 154 -13.09 1.75 0.34
N ASP A 155 -13.59 1.17 -0.75
CA ASP A 155 -14.99 1.23 -1.19
C ASP A 155 -15.83 0.02 -0.77
N ASN A 156 -15.21 -0.96 -0.11
CA ASN A 156 -15.86 -2.04 0.63
C ASN A 156 -15.03 -2.38 1.88
N SER A 157 -15.47 -3.32 2.72
CA SER A 157 -14.68 -3.87 3.83
C SER A 157 -14.58 -5.40 3.78
N VAL A 158 -14.69 -5.96 2.57
CA VAL A 158 -14.54 -7.40 2.35
C VAL A 158 -13.08 -7.75 2.60
N MET A 159 -12.85 -8.62 3.58
CA MET A 159 -11.53 -9.14 3.90
C MET A 159 -10.88 -9.73 2.65
N ASP A 160 -9.59 -9.50 2.47
CA ASP A 160 -8.77 -10.16 1.46
C ASP A 160 -9.05 -9.79 -0.02
N ASP A 161 -9.94 -8.82 -0.27
CA ASP A 161 -10.33 -8.40 -1.63
C ASP A 161 -9.16 -7.80 -2.46
N ARG A 162 -8.12 -7.31 -1.80
CA ARG A 162 -6.94 -6.68 -2.42
C ARG A 162 -5.68 -7.54 -2.41
N SER A 163 -5.67 -8.74 -1.81
CA SER A 163 -4.46 -9.59 -1.75
C SER A 163 -4.00 -10.01 -3.15
N GLY A 164 -4.93 -10.43 -4.01
CA GLY A 164 -4.67 -10.65 -5.43
C GLY A 164 -4.30 -9.40 -6.23
N LYS A 165 -4.46 -8.19 -5.66
CA LYS A 165 -4.23 -6.91 -6.34
C LYS A 165 -2.97 -6.20 -5.82
N LYS A 166 -3.12 -5.08 -5.13
CA LYS A 166 -2.02 -4.23 -4.66
C LYS A 166 -1.92 -4.21 -3.11
N GLY A 167 -2.72 -5.05 -2.44
CA GLY A 167 -2.70 -5.21 -0.98
C GLY A 167 -3.08 -3.93 -0.23
N PRO A 168 -2.26 -3.43 0.71
CA PRO A 168 -2.60 -2.26 1.53
C PRO A 168 -2.49 -0.91 0.83
N GLU A 169 -1.79 -0.84 -0.31
CA GLU A 169 -1.59 0.38 -1.13
C GLU A 169 -1.04 1.59 -0.35
N PRO A 170 0.28 1.64 -0.14
CA PRO A 170 0.91 2.79 0.49
C PRO A 170 0.96 3.98 -0.46
N GLU A 171 0.04 4.91 -0.24
CA GLU A 171 -0.28 6.03 -1.12
C GLU A 171 0.70 7.20 -0.94
N SER A 172 0.67 7.83 0.23
CA SER A 172 1.46 9.01 0.49
C SER A 172 2.47 8.79 1.60
N VAL A 173 3.51 9.62 1.60
CA VAL A 173 4.49 9.67 2.68
C VAL A 173 4.87 11.10 3.00
N THR A 174 4.94 11.40 4.30
CA THR A 174 5.57 12.62 4.82
C THR A 174 6.56 12.29 5.93
N VAL A 175 7.45 13.23 6.24
CA VAL A 175 8.49 13.07 7.26
C VAL A 175 8.44 14.24 8.23
N GLY A 176 8.53 13.95 9.52
CA GLY A 176 8.47 14.96 10.58
C GLY A 176 9.40 14.65 11.75
N ALA A 177 9.91 15.70 12.40
CA ALA A 177 10.76 15.54 13.59
C ALA A 177 9.94 15.71 14.87
N ALA A 178 10.07 14.77 15.81
CA ALA A 178 9.42 14.84 17.11
C ALA A 178 10.28 14.16 18.18
N GLY A 179 10.43 14.78 19.36
CA GLY A 179 11.16 14.19 20.48
C GLY A 179 12.63 13.84 20.16
N GLY A 180 13.29 14.62 19.30
CA GLY A 180 14.67 14.37 18.87
C GLY A 180 14.85 13.21 17.88
N ARG A 181 13.76 12.64 17.37
CA ARG A 181 13.74 11.60 16.34
C ARG A 181 13.08 12.12 15.07
N ILE A 182 13.35 11.44 13.95
CA ILE A 182 12.72 11.70 12.66
C ILE A 182 11.80 10.52 12.36
N TYR A 183 10.55 10.80 11.99
CA TYR A 183 9.56 9.79 11.67
C TYR A 183 9.09 9.91 10.23
N ALA A 184 8.93 8.78 9.56
CA ALA A 184 8.17 8.68 8.32
C ALA A 184 6.74 8.23 8.65
N PHE A 185 5.76 8.90 8.04
CA PHE A 185 4.35 8.59 8.12
C PHE A 185 3.90 8.18 6.73
N VAL A 186 3.42 6.94 6.58
CA VAL A 186 3.01 6.37 5.29
C VAL A 186 1.52 6.04 5.36
N ALA A 187 0.71 6.70 4.56
CA ALA A 187 -0.72 6.45 4.49
C ALA A 187 -1.00 5.18 3.69
N LEU A 188 -2.01 4.41 4.09
CA LEU A 188 -2.49 3.23 3.38
C LEU A 188 -3.89 3.53 2.84
N GLU A 189 -4.06 3.60 1.53
CA GLU A 189 -5.32 4.03 0.91
C GLU A 189 -6.44 3.01 1.16
N ARG A 190 -6.16 1.71 0.97
CA ARG A 190 -7.20 0.66 1.01
C ARG A 190 -7.63 0.31 2.42
N THR A 191 -6.85 -0.53 3.11
CA THR A 191 -7.16 -0.95 4.49
C THR A 191 -7.25 0.26 5.45
N GLY A 192 -6.64 1.39 5.07
CA GLY A 192 -6.73 2.65 5.81
C GLY A 192 -5.61 2.82 6.83
N GLY A 193 -5.56 4.00 7.43
CA GLY A 193 -4.63 4.34 8.48
C GLY A 193 -3.24 4.76 8.00
N VAL A 194 -2.35 4.97 8.96
CA VAL A 194 -1.00 5.49 8.76
C VAL A 194 0.01 4.62 9.50
N MET A 195 0.99 4.13 8.77
CA MET A 195 2.16 3.44 9.27
C MET A 195 3.22 4.46 9.72
N ILE A 196 3.76 4.29 10.93
CA ILE A 196 4.74 5.21 11.51
C ILE A 196 6.06 4.47 11.74
N TYR A 197 7.15 5.01 11.18
CA TYR A 197 8.49 4.46 11.30
C TYR A 197 9.46 5.51 11.84
N ASP A 198 10.30 5.15 12.80
CA ASP A 198 11.47 5.93 13.18
C ASP A 198 12.54 5.74 12.10
N VAL A 199 12.86 6.84 11.40
CA VAL A 199 13.83 6.90 10.32
C VAL A 199 15.05 7.76 10.70
N THR A 200 15.26 7.99 12.00
CA THR A 200 16.44 8.73 12.50
C THR A 200 17.75 8.10 12.01
N ASN A 201 17.79 6.76 11.99
CA ASN A 201 18.81 5.97 11.28
C ASN A 201 18.19 5.39 9.99
N PRO A 202 18.41 6.01 8.82
CA PRO A 202 17.71 5.66 7.57
C PRO A 202 18.00 4.25 7.04
N GLU A 203 19.17 3.70 7.37
CA GLU A 203 19.57 2.33 7.00
C GLU A 203 18.99 1.26 7.94
N ASN A 204 18.39 1.66 9.06
CA ASN A 204 17.79 0.78 10.05
C ASN A 204 16.51 1.41 10.62
N ALA A 205 15.57 1.69 9.73
CA ALA A 205 14.26 2.20 10.11
C ALA A 205 13.50 1.19 10.98
N GLY A 206 12.80 1.68 12.01
CA GLY A 206 12.06 0.84 12.95
C GLY A 206 10.58 1.17 12.97
N PHE A 207 9.72 0.15 12.91
CA PHE A 207 8.28 0.33 13.09
C PHE A 207 7.99 0.88 14.50
N VAL A 208 7.12 1.88 14.58
CA VAL A 208 6.72 2.54 15.83
C VAL A 208 5.27 2.21 16.16
N SER A 209 4.36 2.49 15.22
CA SER A 209 2.93 2.28 15.42
C SER A 209 2.20 2.25 14.07
N TYR A 210 0.99 1.71 14.10
CA TYR A 210 0.00 1.80 13.06
C TYR A 210 -1.26 2.41 13.68
N VAL A 211 -1.70 3.55 13.15
CA VAL A 211 -2.90 4.25 13.62
C VAL A 211 -3.95 4.21 12.53
N ASN A 212 -5.17 3.79 12.87
CA ASN A 212 -6.27 3.73 11.93
C ASN A 212 -7.55 4.19 12.64
N SER A 213 -8.19 5.23 12.10
CA SER A 213 -9.45 5.79 12.60
C SER A 213 -10.66 5.47 11.70
N ARG A 214 -10.49 4.55 10.73
CA ARG A 214 -11.58 3.93 9.97
C ARG A 214 -12.51 3.17 10.93
N ASP A 215 -13.81 3.41 10.79
CA ASP A 215 -14.85 2.73 11.55
C ASP A 215 -15.52 1.65 10.70
N PHE A 216 -15.00 0.43 10.79
CA PHE A 216 -15.51 -0.73 10.07
C PHE A 216 -16.92 -1.20 10.49
N ALA A 217 -17.47 -0.66 11.59
CA ALA A 217 -18.77 -1.07 12.11
C ALA A 217 -19.93 -0.23 11.56
N SER A 218 -19.66 0.92 10.94
CA SER A 218 -20.69 1.81 10.39
C SER A 218 -20.59 1.94 8.86
N THR A 219 -21.70 2.33 8.25
CA THR A 219 -21.83 2.58 6.81
C THR A 219 -22.03 4.07 6.56
N VAL A 220 -21.41 4.64 5.53
CA VAL A 220 -21.65 6.03 5.13
C VAL A 220 -22.88 6.12 4.22
N ASP A 221 -23.68 7.18 4.40
CA ASP A 221 -24.81 7.50 3.53
C ASP A 221 -24.35 7.62 2.07
N GLY A 222 -25.01 6.91 1.16
CA GLY A 222 -24.63 6.84 -0.26
C GLY A 222 -23.87 5.56 -0.66
N SER A 223 -23.61 4.65 0.30
CA SER A 223 -23.19 3.27 0.01
C SER A 223 -24.19 2.60 -0.93
N GLN A 224 -23.69 1.94 -1.99
CA GLN A 224 -24.53 1.37 -3.06
C GLN A 224 -24.86 -0.09 -2.75
N VAL A 225 -26.15 -0.43 -2.84
CA VAL A 225 -26.66 -1.80 -2.71
C VAL A 225 -27.17 -2.24 -4.09
N TYR A 226 -26.73 -3.41 -4.57
CA TYR A 226 -27.27 -4.12 -5.72
C TYR A 226 -28.74 -4.52 -5.50
N GLU A 227 -29.41 -4.87 -6.60
CA GLU A 227 -30.82 -5.28 -6.57
C GLU A 227 -31.08 -6.56 -5.74
N ASP A 228 -30.06 -7.39 -5.53
CA ASP A 228 -30.13 -8.63 -4.73
C ASP A 228 -29.89 -8.43 -3.22
N GLY A 229 -29.60 -7.19 -2.81
CA GLY A 229 -29.34 -6.84 -1.41
C GLY A 229 -27.87 -6.92 -1.00
N GLU A 230 -26.95 -7.21 -1.93
CA GLU A 230 -25.51 -7.10 -1.68
C GLU A 230 -25.03 -5.65 -1.83
N LEU A 231 -24.07 -5.22 -1.01
CA LEU A 231 -23.49 -3.87 -1.12
C LEU A 231 -22.38 -3.90 -2.18
N ASP A 232 -22.60 -3.24 -3.32
CA ASP A 232 -21.57 -3.02 -4.36
C ASP A 232 -20.44 -2.12 -3.85
N LYS A 233 -20.83 -1.05 -3.16
CA LYS A 233 -19.91 -0.12 -2.50
C LYS A 233 -20.33 0.04 -1.06
N TRP A 234 -19.62 -0.66 -0.18
CA TRP A 234 -19.79 -0.54 1.26
C TRP A 234 -18.71 0.38 1.85
N VAL A 235 -18.90 1.69 1.66
CA VAL A 235 -18.02 2.68 2.29
C VAL A 235 -18.30 2.68 3.79
N THR A 236 -17.27 2.36 4.58
CA THR A 236 -17.34 2.35 6.05
C THR A 236 -17.23 3.76 6.63
N GLY A 237 -17.62 3.97 7.89
CA GLY A 237 -17.48 5.27 8.54
C GLY A 237 -16.06 5.64 8.96
N GLY A 238 -15.94 6.79 9.66
CA GLY A 238 -14.67 7.30 10.17
C GLY A 238 -13.82 7.97 9.09
N ASP A 239 -12.51 7.74 9.15
CA ASP A 239 -11.52 8.26 8.21
C ASP A 239 -11.11 7.17 7.21
N VAL A 240 -11.51 7.32 5.95
CA VAL A 240 -11.35 6.31 4.89
C VAL A 240 -10.51 6.85 3.75
N ALA A 241 -9.58 6.03 3.24
CA ALA A 241 -8.65 6.39 2.18
C ALA A 241 -7.80 7.62 2.52
N PRO A 242 -6.91 7.55 3.54
CA PRO A 242 -5.94 8.60 3.76
C PRO A 242 -4.99 8.67 2.57
N GLU A 243 -4.94 9.82 1.91
CA GLU A 243 -4.05 10.09 0.79
C GLU A 243 -3.09 11.21 1.16
N GLY A 244 -3.54 12.47 1.14
CA GLY A 244 -2.68 13.60 1.46
C GLY A 244 -2.26 13.66 2.93
N LEU A 245 -0.94 13.65 3.20
CA LEU A 245 -0.37 13.83 4.54
C LEU A 245 0.33 15.18 4.72
N ALA A 246 0.13 15.81 5.88
CA ALA A 246 0.86 17.01 6.28
C ALA A 246 1.32 16.95 7.73
N PHE A 247 2.62 17.09 7.96
CA PHE A 247 3.18 17.22 9.29
C PHE A 247 3.23 18.69 9.73
N VAL A 248 2.86 18.95 10.98
CA VAL A 248 2.90 20.28 11.61
C VAL A 248 3.83 20.21 12.82
N ASP A 249 4.94 20.94 12.78
CA ASP A 249 5.86 21.04 13.92
C ASP A 249 5.16 21.58 15.17
N GLY A 250 5.58 21.12 16.35
CA GLY A 250 5.00 21.55 17.63
C GLY A 250 5.03 23.07 17.84
N SER A 251 6.06 23.76 17.32
CA SER A 251 6.15 25.24 17.38
C SER A 251 5.11 25.96 16.52
N ALA A 252 4.55 25.29 15.52
CA ALA A 252 3.48 25.81 14.65
C ALA A 252 2.10 25.24 15.04
N SER A 253 2.05 24.25 15.94
CA SER A 253 0.83 23.59 16.39
C SER A 253 0.12 24.41 17.48
N PRO A 254 -1.22 24.50 17.45
CA PRO A 254 -2.00 25.17 18.49
C PRO A 254 -1.91 24.47 19.86
N THR A 255 -1.53 23.19 19.91
CA THR A 255 -1.38 22.43 21.16
C THR A 255 0.04 22.48 21.72
N GLY A 256 1.00 22.98 20.94
CA GLY A 256 2.43 22.92 21.25
C GLY A 256 3.08 21.56 20.95
N ASN A 257 2.30 20.52 20.65
CA ASN A 257 2.80 19.20 20.26
C ASN A 257 2.75 19.04 18.74
N PRO A 258 3.67 18.27 18.12
CA PRO A 258 3.60 18.01 16.69
C PRO A 258 2.31 17.30 16.29
N LEU A 259 1.77 17.64 15.12
CA LEU A 259 0.55 17.04 14.57
C LEU A 259 0.82 16.38 13.22
N LEU A 260 0.10 15.32 12.92
CA LEU A 260 -0.06 14.77 11.57
C LEU A 260 -1.50 14.99 11.13
N LEU A 261 -1.68 15.62 9.97
CA LEU A 261 -2.95 15.75 9.29
C LEU A 261 -3.02 14.73 8.16
N ALA A 262 -4.14 14.04 8.02
CA ALA A 262 -4.40 13.13 6.90
C ALA A 262 -5.73 13.49 6.23
N ALA A 263 -5.69 13.83 4.95
CA ALA A 263 -6.88 14.02 4.12
C ALA A 263 -7.40 12.65 3.68
N CYS A 264 -8.66 12.38 3.96
CA CYS A 264 -9.30 11.09 3.73
C CYS A 264 -10.32 11.25 2.60
N GLU A 265 -9.94 10.85 1.37
CA GLU A 265 -10.65 11.26 0.15
C GLU A 265 -12.06 10.66 0.09
N VAL A 266 -12.17 9.36 0.34
CA VAL A 266 -13.45 8.62 0.25
C VAL A 266 -14.45 9.09 1.29
N SER A 267 -14.01 9.36 2.53
CA SER A 267 -14.90 9.87 3.59
C SER A 267 -15.10 11.39 3.55
N GLY A 268 -14.27 12.12 2.80
CA GLY A 268 -14.27 13.60 2.77
C GLY A 268 -13.88 14.23 4.10
N THR A 269 -13.13 13.52 4.96
CA THR A 269 -12.71 13.96 6.29
C THR A 269 -11.24 14.38 6.34
N VAL A 270 -10.84 15.04 7.44
CA VAL A 270 -9.43 15.28 7.76
C VAL A 270 -9.16 14.79 9.17
N ALA A 271 -8.36 13.74 9.29
CA ALA A 271 -7.90 13.21 10.56
C ALA A 271 -6.75 14.08 11.11
N VAL A 272 -6.74 14.29 12.43
CA VAL A 272 -5.68 15.04 13.12
C VAL A 272 -5.13 14.17 14.25
N TYR A 273 -3.89 13.72 14.10
CA TYR A 273 -3.18 12.92 15.09
C TYR A 273 -2.15 13.79 15.83
N GLU A 274 -2.26 13.86 17.15
CA GLU A 274 -1.25 14.51 17.98
C GLU A 274 -0.16 13.53 18.40
N LEU A 275 1.09 13.91 18.20
CA LEU A 275 2.24 13.10 18.61
C LEU A 275 2.64 13.43 20.05
N ASN A 276 2.32 12.52 20.96
CA ASN A 276 2.78 12.57 22.34
C ASN A 276 4.25 12.13 22.41
N THR A 277 5.16 13.09 22.47
CA THR A 277 6.57 12.81 22.79
C THR A 277 6.69 12.65 24.29
N ALA A 278 7.07 11.47 24.78
CA ALA A 278 7.45 11.33 26.18
C ALA A 278 8.69 12.22 26.45
N ASP A 279 8.65 13.00 27.53
CA ASP A 279 9.77 13.82 28.03
C ASP A 279 11.01 12.97 28.35
#